data_AF-A0A4V6A6K3-F1
#
_entry.id   AF-A0A4V6A6K3-F1
#
_cell.length_a   1.000
_cell.length_b   1.000
_cell.length_c   1.000
_cell.angle_alpha   90.00
_cell.angle_beta   90.00
_cell.angle_gamma   90.00
#
_symmetry.space_group_name_H-M   'P 1'
#
loop_
_entity.id
_entity.type
_entity.pdbx_description
1 polymer ?
#
loop_
_entity_poly.entity_id
_entity_poly.type
_entity_poly.pdbx_seq_one_letter_code
_entity_poly.pdbx_strand_id
1 'polypeptide(L)'
;MNNFISAFYDAVLLYAIALNETLSEGLDPRNGHNITGKMWNRTFVGITGNVSIDKNGDRYSDYSLLDLDPAQDKFVEVAYYSGASNELKQVAQFHWVNGKPPQDSPICGWNHSKCPEGYPWYVYVIAAAALLILVMMGAFLIYYRRMKLERELTAMSWKIRWEELDGDESRAKEKKKAAKRARKIDAFANPDQNDPLLRSNSRSSFASDKVTCRGVGWLLVWQPDSFVCPAWDWV
;
A
#
# COMPACT_ATOMS: atom_id res chain seq x y z
N MET A 1 -32.67 6.53 44.40
CA MET A 1 -33.93 7.32 44.37
C MET A 1 -34.58 7.07 43.01
N ASN A 2 -35.90 6.92 42.92
CA ASN A 2 -36.54 6.68 41.63
C ASN A 2 -36.82 8.02 40.94
N ASN A 3 -36.03 8.34 39.91
CA ASN A 3 -36.11 9.62 39.19
C ASN A 3 -37.49 9.88 38.58
N PHE A 4 -38.23 8.84 38.19
CA PHE A 4 -39.58 9.01 37.63
C PHE A 4 -40.55 9.52 38.69
N ILE A 5 -40.54 8.93 39.88
CA ILE A 5 -41.47 9.30 40.97
C ILE A 5 -41.23 10.75 41.39
N SER A 6 -39.96 11.12 41.55
CA SER A 6 -39.59 12.48 41.96
C SER A 6 -39.85 13.52 40.86
N ALA A 7 -39.67 13.16 39.59
CA ALA A 7 -40.02 14.03 38.47
C ALA A 7 -41.53 14.29 38.37
N PHE A 8 -42.37 13.29 38.58
CA PHE A 8 -43.83 13.48 38.62
C PHE A 8 -44.27 14.35 39.80
N TYR A 9 -43.64 14.17 40.96
CA TYR A 9 -43.87 15.04 42.11
C TYR A 9 -43.58 16.51 41.77
N ASP A 10 -42.41 16.77 41.19
CA ASP A 10 -42.00 18.12 40.80
C ASP A 10 -42.90 18.69 39.68
N ALA A 11 -43.40 17.86 38.77
CA ALA A 11 -44.34 18.28 37.73
C ALA A 11 -45.68 18.73 38.32
N VAL A 12 -46.23 18.02 39.30
CA VAL A 12 -47.46 18.42 39.99
C VAL A 12 -47.24 19.69 40.80
N LEU A 13 -46.07 19.82 41.45
CA LEU A 13 -45.70 21.04 42.17
C LEU A 13 -45.62 22.25 41.23
N LEU A 14 -44.96 22.12 40.08
CA LEU A 14 -44.89 23.16 39.06
C LEU A 14 -46.28 23.55 38.54
N TYR A 15 -47.13 22.57 38.28
CA TYR A 15 -48.52 22.81 37.89
C TYR A 15 -49.29 23.60 38.95
N ALA A 16 -49.16 23.23 40.23
CA ALA A 16 -49.83 23.93 41.32
C ALA A 16 -49.36 25.39 41.46
N ILE A 17 -48.06 25.65 41.28
CA ILE A 17 -47.49 27.00 41.27
C ILE A 17 -48.07 27.83 40.12
N ALA A 18 -48.03 27.29 38.89
CA ALA A 18 -48.54 27.98 37.71
C ALA A 18 -50.06 28.22 37.80
N LEU A 19 -50.83 27.25 38.29
CA LEU A 19 -52.27 27.37 38.48
C LEU A 19 -52.62 28.45 39.52
N ASN A 20 -51.86 28.52 40.63
CA ASN A 20 -52.06 29.55 41.65
C ASN A 20 -51.83 30.95 41.08
N GLU A 21 -50.77 31.13 40.27
CA GLU A 21 -50.51 32.39 39.57
C GLU A 21 -51.63 32.75 38.58
N THR A 22 -52.11 31.77 37.79
CA THR A 22 -53.26 31.95 36.88
C THR A 22 -54.52 32.40 37.62
N LEU A 23 -54.84 31.78 38.77
CA LEU A 23 -55.99 32.14 39.59
C LEU A 23 -55.83 33.54 40.24
N SER A 24 -54.61 33.89 40.66
CA SER A 24 -54.33 35.21 41.25
C SER A 24 -54.52 36.36 40.27
N GLU A 25 -54.37 36.09 38.96
CA GLU A 25 -54.60 37.04 37.88
C GLU A 25 -56.06 37.06 37.38
N GLY A 26 -56.95 36.25 37.99
CA GLY A 26 -58.35 36.16 37.59
C GLY A 26 -58.58 35.48 36.23
N LEU A 27 -57.60 34.71 35.73
CA LEU A 27 -57.69 33.97 34.48
C LEU A 27 -58.45 32.65 34.67
N ASP A 28 -59.02 32.13 33.58
CA ASP A 28 -59.75 30.85 33.62
C ASP A 28 -58.79 29.66 33.87
N PRO A 29 -58.97 28.88 34.96
CA PRO A 29 -58.16 27.69 35.23
C PRO A 29 -58.36 26.55 34.22
N ARG A 30 -59.38 26.62 33.35
CA ARG A 30 -59.59 25.67 32.26
C ARG A 30 -58.76 26.00 31.02
N ASN A 31 -58.17 27.19 30.94
CA ASN A 31 -57.30 27.57 29.84
C ASN A 31 -55.88 27.04 30.07
N GLY A 32 -55.61 25.85 29.51
CA GLY A 32 -54.31 25.20 29.63
C GLY A 32 -53.14 26.02 29.09
N HIS A 33 -53.35 26.82 28.02
CA HIS A 33 -52.29 27.63 27.42
C HIS A 33 -51.76 28.69 28.40
N ASN A 34 -52.65 29.32 29.17
CA ASN A 34 -52.26 30.30 30.18
C ASN A 34 -51.47 29.67 31.32
N ILE A 35 -51.82 28.44 31.70
CA ILE A 35 -51.10 27.70 32.75
C ILE A 35 -49.74 27.25 32.23
N THR A 36 -49.67 26.59 31.07
CA THR A 36 -48.41 26.10 30.49
C THR A 36 -47.45 27.23 30.16
N GLY A 37 -47.96 28.38 29.69
CA GLY A 37 -47.15 29.58 29.46
C GLY A 37 -46.47 30.10 30.73
N LYS A 38 -47.07 29.89 31.91
CA LYS A 38 -46.45 30.20 33.22
C LYS A 38 -45.56 29.09 33.76
N MET A 39 -45.60 27.89 33.18
CA MET A 39 -44.72 26.77 33.56
C MET A 39 -43.34 26.86 32.90
N TRP A 40 -43.25 27.50 31.73
CA TRP A 40 -42.02 27.57 30.93
C TRP A 40 -41.08 28.70 31.38
N ASN A 41 -39.81 28.58 31.01
CA ASN A 41 -38.75 29.58 31.23
C ASN A 41 -38.64 30.06 32.69
N ARG A 42 -38.69 29.12 33.64
CA ARG A 42 -38.63 29.42 35.08
C ARG A 42 -37.89 28.35 35.84
N THR A 43 -37.54 28.71 37.08
CA THR A 43 -36.85 27.83 38.02
C THR A 43 -37.61 27.77 39.32
N PHE A 44 -37.76 26.57 39.90
CA PHE A 44 -38.43 26.36 41.18
C PHE A 44 -37.72 25.26 41.98
N VAL A 45 -37.93 25.24 43.29
CA VAL A 45 -37.34 24.24 44.18
C VAL A 45 -38.30 23.07 44.34
N GLY A 46 -37.91 21.92 43.81
CA GLY A 46 -38.61 20.64 43.93
C GLY A 46 -37.95 19.70 44.96
N ILE A 47 -38.45 18.46 45.04
CA ILE A 47 -37.84 17.42 45.87
C ILE A 47 -36.53 16.91 45.28
N THR A 48 -36.35 17.03 43.95
CA THR A 48 -35.09 16.72 43.26
C THR A 48 -34.06 17.83 43.32
N GLY A 49 -34.33 18.91 44.08
CA GLY A 49 -33.48 20.09 44.14
C GLY A 49 -34.00 21.20 43.23
N ASN A 50 -33.10 21.97 42.63
CA ASN A 50 -33.48 23.09 41.78
C ASN A 50 -33.89 22.59 40.39
N VAL A 51 -35.13 22.87 39.97
CA VAL A 51 -35.68 22.43 38.69
C VAL A 51 -35.89 23.65 37.81
N SER A 52 -35.20 23.68 36.67
CA SER A 52 -35.33 24.73 35.66
C SER A 52 -36.01 24.18 34.41
N ILE A 53 -37.03 24.90 33.94
CA ILE A 53 -37.73 24.63 32.68
C ILE A 53 -37.32 25.69 31.67
N ASP A 54 -36.95 25.26 30.47
CA ASP A 54 -36.54 26.13 29.39
C ASP A 54 -37.73 26.84 28.71
N LYS A 55 -37.43 27.60 27.65
CA LYS A 55 -38.44 28.35 26.90
C LYS A 55 -39.35 27.47 26.04
N ASN A 56 -38.94 26.24 25.78
CA ASN A 56 -39.65 25.24 24.99
C ASN A 56 -40.55 24.36 25.86
N GLY A 57 -40.43 24.48 27.18
CA GLY A 57 -41.18 23.67 28.15
C GLY A 57 -40.47 22.42 28.59
N ASP A 58 -39.20 22.27 28.23
CA ASP A 58 -38.37 21.12 28.56
C ASP A 58 -37.54 21.39 29.83
N ARG A 59 -37.33 20.36 30.64
CA ARG A 59 -36.52 20.47 31.86
C ARG A 59 -35.03 20.44 31.52
N TYR A 60 -34.27 21.40 32.04
CA TYR A 60 -32.81 21.30 32.06
C TYR A 60 -32.39 20.09 32.89
N SER A 61 -31.63 19.20 32.26
CA SER A 61 -31.16 17.97 32.88
C SER A 61 -29.76 18.17 33.45
N ASP A 62 -29.65 17.92 34.75
CA ASP A 62 -28.37 17.89 35.46
C ASP A 62 -27.85 16.46 35.49
N TYR A 63 -26.54 16.31 35.29
CA TYR A 63 -25.89 15.00 35.19
C TYR A 63 -24.70 14.91 36.14
N SER A 64 -24.57 13.77 36.80
CA SER A 64 -23.40 13.43 37.58
C SER A 64 -22.56 12.40 36.84
N LEU A 65 -21.26 12.65 36.74
CA LEU A 65 -20.27 11.73 36.21
C LEU A 65 -19.63 10.98 37.38
N LEU A 66 -19.77 9.66 37.36
CA LEU A 66 -19.19 8.78 38.35
C LEU A 66 -17.96 8.09 37.77
N ASP A 67 -16.92 7.98 38.58
CA ASP A 67 -15.67 7.28 38.27
C ASP A 67 -15.34 6.28 39.37
N LEU A 68 -14.59 5.25 39.04
CA LEU A 68 -14.21 4.20 39.98
C LEU A 68 -13.05 4.67 40.85
N ASP A 69 -13.26 4.74 42.16
CA ASP A 69 -12.17 4.95 43.12
C ASP A 69 -11.48 3.60 43.42
N PRO A 70 -10.21 3.40 43.00
CA PRO A 70 -9.49 2.15 43.20
C PRO A 70 -9.19 1.86 44.68
N ALA A 71 -9.19 2.86 45.57
CA ALA A 71 -8.94 2.66 46.99
C ALA A 71 -10.19 2.14 47.72
N GLN A 72 -11.37 2.54 47.26
CA GLN A 72 -12.65 2.18 47.87
C GLN A 72 -13.40 1.07 47.13
N ASP A 73 -12.97 0.74 45.90
CA ASP A 73 -13.62 -0.18 44.96
C ASP A 73 -15.09 0.18 44.71
N LYS A 74 -15.36 1.49 44.57
CA LYS A 74 -16.72 2.04 44.42
C LYS A 74 -16.73 3.20 43.43
N PHE A 75 -17.86 3.36 42.76
CA PHE A 75 -18.12 4.51 41.91
C PHE A 75 -18.45 5.73 42.78
N VAL A 76 -17.67 6.79 42.61
CA VAL A 76 -17.80 8.09 43.29
C VAL A 76 -18.05 9.18 42.27
N GLU A 77 -18.81 10.20 42.65
CA GLU A 77 -19.05 11.35 41.79
C GLU A 77 -17.77 12.21 41.65
N VAL A 78 -17.29 12.40 40.43
CA VAL A 78 -16.08 13.19 40.13
C VAL A 78 -16.39 14.53 39.47
N ALA A 79 -17.51 14.63 38.76
CA ALA A 79 -17.93 15.86 38.14
C ALA A 79 -19.46 15.96 38.08
N TYR A 80 -19.95 17.18 38.15
CA TYR A 80 -21.36 17.53 38.08
C TYR A 80 -21.59 18.52 36.94
N TYR A 81 -22.48 18.20 36.02
CA TYR A 81 -22.89 19.09 34.95
C TYR A 81 -24.25 19.70 35.27
N SER A 82 -24.30 21.02 35.32
CA SER A 82 -25.52 21.81 35.49
C SER A 82 -26.07 22.20 34.12
N GLY A 83 -27.23 21.65 33.74
CA GLY A 83 -27.86 21.93 32.46
C GLY A 83 -28.35 23.38 32.35
N ALA A 84 -28.80 23.97 33.45
CA ALA A 84 -29.31 25.34 33.47
C ALA A 84 -28.20 26.40 33.26
N SER A 85 -27.00 26.15 33.77
CA SER A 85 -25.84 27.05 33.62
C SER A 85 -24.87 26.64 32.52
N ASN A 86 -25.07 25.46 31.91
CA ASN A 86 -24.18 24.86 30.92
C ASN A 86 -22.71 24.82 31.41
N GLU A 87 -22.53 24.36 32.65
CA GLU A 87 -21.23 24.36 33.32
C GLU A 87 -20.94 22.98 33.91
N LEU A 88 -19.73 22.47 33.64
CA LEU A 88 -19.19 21.27 34.27
C LEU A 88 -18.35 21.65 35.48
N LYS A 89 -18.82 21.29 36.66
CA LYS A 89 -18.12 21.50 37.93
C LYS A 89 -17.39 20.23 38.33
N GLN A 90 -16.07 20.31 38.40
CA GLN A 90 -15.26 19.19 38.86
C GLN A 90 -15.31 19.13 40.40
N VAL A 91 -15.76 17.99 40.93
CA VAL A 91 -15.90 17.74 42.37
C VAL A 91 -14.67 17.02 42.92
N ALA A 92 -14.13 16.07 42.15
CA ALA A 92 -12.94 15.31 42.49
C ALA A 92 -12.02 15.11 41.27
N GLN A 93 -10.83 14.54 41.49
CA GLN A 93 -9.90 14.24 40.40
C GLN A 93 -10.33 12.98 39.65
N PHE A 94 -10.22 12.99 38.32
CA PHE A 94 -10.48 11.82 37.48
C PHE A 94 -9.41 10.75 37.69
N HIS A 95 -9.84 9.51 37.86
CA HIS A 95 -8.96 8.37 37.97
C HIS A 95 -8.72 7.75 36.59
N TRP A 96 -7.45 7.71 36.18
CA TRP A 96 -7.01 7.04 34.96
C TRP A 96 -5.94 6.02 35.31
N VAL A 97 -6.04 4.80 34.75
CA VAL A 97 -5.09 3.69 35.00
C VAL A 97 -3.63 4.11 34.76
N ASN A 98 -3.39 4.91 33.71
CA ASN A 98 -2.05 5.41 33.35
C ASN A 98 -1.84 6.89 33.74
N GLY A 99 -2.64 7.41 34.68
CA GLY A 99 -2.57 8.80 35.15
C GLY A 99 -3.01 9.87 34.15
N LYS A 100 -3.37 9.49 32.92
CA LYS A 100 -3.85 10.39 31.87
C LYS A 100 -5.03 9.78 31.11
N PRO A 101 -5.94 10.62 30.60
CA PRO A 101 -7.00 10.15 29.72
C PRO A 101 -6.40 9.48 28.47
N PRO A 102 -6.98 8.37 28.00
CA PRO A 102 -6.58 7.77 26.74
C PRO A 102 -6.87 8.73 25.57
N GLN A 103 -6.15 8.57 24.46
CA GLN A 103 -6.48 9.29 23.23
C GLN A 103 -7.84 8.82 22.70
N ASP A 104 -8.64 9.78 22.23
CA ASP A 104 -9.96 9.54 21.62
C ASP A 104 -9.87 8.71 20.31
N SER A 105 -8.74 8.77 19.61
CA SER A 105 -8.51 7.96 18.42
C SER A 105 -7.12 7.33 18.43
N PRO A 106 -6.95 6.13 17.83
CA PRO A 106 -5.65 5.50 17.70
C PRO A 106 -4.74 6.32 16.78
N ILE A 107 -3.42 6.19 16.98
CA ILE A 107 -2.37 6.97 16.28
C ILE A 107 -2.54 6.91 14.75
N CYS A 108 -2.91 5.75 14.20
CA CYS A 108 -3.07 5.56 12.75
C CYS A 108 -4.51 5.64 12.25
N GLY A 109 -5.43 6.17 13.06
CA GLY A 109 -6.86 6.17 12.77
C GLY A 109 -7.46 4.76 12.83
N TRP A 110 -8.79 4.69 12.97
CA TRP A 110 -9.50 3.42 13.12
C TRP A 110 -9.32 2.47 11.92
N ASN A 111 -9.17 3.04 10.72
CA ASN A 111 -9.05 2.29 9.47
C ASN A 111 -7.62 2.34 8.88
N HIS A 112 -6.60 2.60 9.71
CA HIS A 112 -5.21 2.75 9.25
C HIS A 112 -4.96 3.90 8.25
N SER A 113 -5.96 4.74 7.99
CA SER A 113 -5.92 5.80 6.96
C SER A 113 -4.92 6.92 7.24
N LYS A 114 -4.49 7.08 8.50
CA LYS A 114 -3.49 8.09 8.90
C LYS A 114 -2.07 7.53 8.98
N CYS A 115 -1.91 6.21 8.85
CA CYS A 115 -0.60 5.60 8.79
C CYS A 115 0.01 5.83 7.40
N PRO A 116 1.34 6.01 7.29
CA PRO A 116 1.98 6.07 5.98
C PRO A 116 1.79 4.72 5.28
N GLU A 117 0.97 4.69 4.23
CA GLU A 117 0.96 3.56 3.32
C GLU A 117 2.37 3.46 2.70
N GLY A 118 2.94 2.26 2.70
CA GLY A 118 4.23 2.02 2.06
C GLY A 118 4.23 2.49 0.61
N TYR A 119 5.42 2.66 0.02
CA TYR A 119 5.48 3.07 -1.39
C TYR A 119 4.73 2.06 -2.26
N PRO A 120 3.90 2.53 -3.19
CA PRO A 120 3.17 1.64 -4.07
C PRO A 120 4.13 0.83 -4.95
N TRP A 121 3.73 -0.38 -5.32
CA TRP A 121 4.60 -1.37 -5.99
C TRP A 121 5.32 -0.84 -7.25
N TYR A 122 4.73 0.13 -7.94
CA TYR A 122 5.32 0.75 -9.14
C TYR A 122 6.63 1.49 -8.85
N VAL A 123 6.83 2.02 -7.64
CA VAL A 123 8.07 2.71 -7.25
C VAL A 123 9.25 1.75 -7.29
N TYR A 124 9.06 0.50 -6.83
CA TYR A 124 10.09 -0.54 -6.89
C TYR A 124 10.38 -0.98 -8.32
N VAL A 125 9.35 -1.07 -9.18
CA VAL A 125 9.50 -1.42 -10.60
C VAL A 125 10.29 -0.35 -11.35
N ILE A 126 9.99 0.93 -11.12
CA ILE A 126 10.73 2.05 -11.73
C ILE A 126 12.19 2.03 -11.28
N ALA A 127 12.45 1.80 -9.99
CA ALA A 127 13.82 1.73 -9.47
C ALA A 127 14.62 0.55 -10.07
N ALA A 128 14.01 -0.62 -10.19
CA ALA A 128 14.63 -1.79 -10.81
C ALA A 128 14.91 -1.57 -12.31
N ALA A 129 13.98 -0.96 -13.04
CA ALA A 129 14.15 -0.62 -14.44
C ALA A 129 15.29 0.40 -14.64
N ALA A 130 15.36 1.43 -13.80
CA ALA A 130 16.44 2.41 -13.83
C ALA A 130 17.81 1.74 -13.60
N LEU A 131 17.90 0.83 -12.63
CA LEU A 131 19.13 0.08 -12.35
C LEU A 131 19.55 -0.81 -13.53
N LEU A 132 18.60 -1.49 -14.17
CA LEU A 132 18.86 -2.31 -15.36
C LEU A 132 19.41 -1.45 -16.50
N ILE A 133 18.81 -0.28 -16.76
CA ILE A 133 19.28 0.64 -17.81
C ILE A 133 20.71 1.11 -17.51
N LEU A 134 21.03 1.44 -16.26
CA LEU A 134 22.40 1.83 -15.86
C LEU A 134 23.42 0.71 -16.11
N VAL A 135 23.06 -0.54 -15.77
CA VAL A 135 23.92 -1.70 -16.01
C VAL A 135 24.12 -1.92 -17.52
N MET A 136 23.05 -1.84 -18.31
CA MET A 136 23.12 -1.97 -19.77
C MET A 136 23.98 -0.87 -20.40
N MET A 137 23.82 0.38 -19.95
CA MET A 137 24.68 1.48 -20.41
C MET A 137 26.15 1.25 -20.01
N GLY A 138 26.43 0.80 -18.79
CA GLY A 138 27.78 0.47 -18.34
C GLY A 138 28.41 -0.65 -19.17
N ALA A 139 27.68 -1.73 -19.41
CA ALA A 139 28.12 -2.85 -20.25
C ALA A 139 28.37 -2.40 -21.69
N PHE A 140 27.49 -1.56 -22.26
CA PHE A 140 27.66 -0.99 -23.59
C PHE A 140 28.93 -0.13 -23.68
N LEU A 141 29.21 0.72 -22.69
CA LEU A 141 30.43 1.53 -22.65
C LEU A 141 31.70 0.68 -22.55
N ILE A 142 31.68 -0.39 -21.74
CA ILE A 142 32.80 -1.34 -21.62
C ILE A 142 33.01 -2.06 -22.95
N TYR A 143 31.93 -2.56 -23.56
CA TYR A 143 31.97 -3.22 -24.86
C TYR A 143 32.51 -2.28 -25.96
N TYR A 144 32.04 -1.03 -26.00
CA TYR A 144 32.51 -0.03 -26.93
C TYR A 144 34.02 0.26 -26.74
N ARG A 145 34.48 0.39 -25.49
CA ARG A 145 35.91 0.55 -25.18
C ARG A 145 36.74 -0.64 -25.63
N ARG A 146 36.27 -1.86 -25.38
CA ARG A 146 36.91 -3.11 -25.84
C ARG A 146 37.00 -3.12 -27.37
N MET A 147 35.91 -2.86 -28.07
CA MET A 147 35.90 -2.82 -29.54
C MET A 147 36.84 -1.77 -30.11
N LYS A 148 36.93 -0.58 -29.50
CA LYS A 148 37.87 0.45 -29.93
C LYS A 148 39.32 -0.04 -29.80
N LEU A 149 39.66 -0.67 -28.68
CA LEU A 149 40.99 -1.22 -28.44
C LEU A 149 41.33 -2.37 -29.41
N GLU A 150 40.38 -3.28 -29.67
CA GLU A 150 40.54 -4.36 -30.66
C GLU A 150 40.74 -3.79 -32.07
N ARG A 151 40.01 -2.73 -32.45
CA ARG A 151 40.21 -2.04 -33.74
C ARG A 151 41.62 -1.44 -33.84
N GLU A 152 42.12 -0.83 -32.77
CA GLU A 152 43.49 -0.30 -32.71
C GLU A 152 44.56 -1.42 -32.79
N LEU A 153 44.32 -2.59 -32.20
CA LEU A 153 45.17 -3.78 -32.32
C LEU A 153 45.10 -4.47 -33.69
N THR A 154 43.98 -4.43 -34.40
CA THR A 154 43.93 -4.99 -35.78
C THR A 154 44.58 -4.06 -36.81
N ALA A 155 44.80 -2.79 -36.45
CA ALA A 155 45.48 -1.80 -37.28
C ALA A 155 47.01 -1.91 -37.28
N MET A 156 47.63 -2.86 -36.55
CA MET A 156 49.07 -3.13 -36.61
C MET A 156 49.46 -4.04 -37.80
N SER A 157 49.02 -3.67 -39.01
CA SER A 157 49.48 -4.28 -40.27
C SER A 157 50.96 -4.04 -40.57
N TRP A 158 51.64 -3.20 -39.78
CA TRP A 158 53.07 -2.90 -39.88
C TRP A 158 54.00 -3.93 -39.21
N LYS A 159 53.44 -4.91 -38.47
CA LYS A 159 54.23 -5.93 -37.77
C LYS A 159 54.50 -7.12 -38.70
N ILE A 160 55.67 -7.15 -39.31
CA ILE A 160 56.16 -8.25 -40.15
C ILE A 160 56.37 -9.49 -39.26
N ARG A 161 55.80 -10.63 -39.68
CA ARG A 161 55.97 -11.93 -39.01
C ARG A 161 57.34 -12.51 -39.36
N TRP A 162 58.05 -13.07 -38.38
CA TRP A 162 59.40 -13.64 -38.58
C TRP A 162 59.41 -14.79 -39.59
N GLU A 163 58.28 -15.50 -39.71
CA GLU A 163 58.08 -16.57 -40.70
C GLU A 163 58.06 -16.06 -42.16
N GLU A 164 57.94 -14.75 -42.38
CA GLU A 164 58.05 -14.12 -43.71
C GLU A 164 59.47 -13.63 -44.03
N LEU A 165 60.37 -13.57 -43.04
CA LEU A 165 61.76 -13.15 -43.22
C LEU A 165 62.68 -14.31 -43.64
N ASP A 166 62.32 -15.56 -43.30
CA ASP A 166 63.07 -16.75 -43.70
C ASP A 166 62.56 -17.36 -45.02
N GLY A 167 63.16 -16.90 -46.11
CA GLY A 167 63.60 -17.84 -47.14
C GLY A 167 62.93 -17.73 -48.50
N ASP A 168 63.28 -16.67 -49.23
CA ASP A 168 63.36 -16.77 -50.69
C ASP A 168 64.35 -17.90 -51.10
N GLU A 169 65.40 -18.12 -50.29
CA GLU A 169 66.34 -19.24 -50.38
C GLU A 169 65.69 -20.62 -50.19
N SER A 170 64.78 -20.77 -49.21
CA SER A 170 64.13 -22.06 -48.90
C SER A 170 63.05 -22.38 -49.94
N ARG A 171 62.23 -21.39 -50.33
CA ARG A 171 61.25 -21.52 -51.42
C ARG A 171 61.91 -21.78 -52.78
N ALA A 172 63.07 -21.18 -53.07
CA ALA A 172 63.83 -21.47 -54.30
C ALA A 172 64.42 -22.88 -54.30
N LYS A 173 64.91 -23.38 -53.15
CA LYS A 173 65.38 -24.77 -53.00
C LYS A 173 64.22 -25.77 -53.14
N GLU A 174 63.04 -25.44 -52.62
CA GLU A 174 61.84 -26.29 -52.74
C GLU A 174 61.29 -26.30 -54.18
N LYS A 175 61.23 -25.13 -54.85
CA LYS A 175 60.88 -25.03 -56.28
C LYS A 175 61.87 -25.77 -57.18
N LYS A 176 63.19 -25.70 -56.90
CA LYS A 176 64.21 -26.49 -57.61
C LYS A 176 64.04 -28.00 -57.38
N LYS A 177 63.70 -28.43 -56.16
CA LYS A 177 63.39 -29.84 -55.85
C LYS A 177 62.09 -30.31 -56.51
N ALA A 178 61.05 -29.49 -56.55
CA ALA A 178 59.78 -29.77 -57.20
C ALA A 178 59.92 -29.85 -58.74
N ALA A 179 60.67 -28.93 -59.36
CA ALA A 179 60.98 -28.97 -60.79
C ALA A 179 61.80 -30.20 -61.19
N LYS A 180 62.72 -30.66 -60.33
CA LYS A 180 63.48 -31.90 -60.55
C LYS A 180 62.61 -33.16 -60.39
N ARG A 181 61.58 -33.12 -59.52
CA ARG A 181 60.58 -34.20 -59.40
C ARG A 181 59.61 -34.22 -60.59
N ALA A 182 59.14 -33.07 -61.06
CA ALA A 182 58.27 -32.96 -62.24
C ALA A 182 58.96 -33.50 -63.50
N ARG A 183 60.22 -33.11 -63.76
CA ARG A 183 61.04 -33.65 -64.87
C ARG A 183 61.24 -35.19 -64.82
N LYS A 184 61.10 -35.82 -63.65
CA LYS A 184 61.18 -37.28 -63.49
C LYS A 184 59.85 -37.98 -63.76
N ILE A 185 58.73 -37.27 -63.61
CA ILE A 185 57.37 -37.79 -63.83
C ILE A 185 56.99 -37.66 -65.31
N ASP A 186 57.44 -36.60 -66.00
CA ASP A 186 57.19 -36.38 -67.44
C ASP A 186 57.97 -37.32 -68.39
N ALA A 187 58.92 -38.11 -67.87
CA ALA A 187 59.63 -39.13 -68.65
C ALA A 187 58.85 -40.46 -68.78
N PHE A 188 57.60 -40.53 -68.29
CA PHE A 188 56.80 -41.76 -68.27
C PHE A 188 55.32 -41.60 -68.71
N ALA A 189 54.95 -40.51 -69.39
CA ALA A 189 53.57 -40.34 -69.90
C ALA A 189 53.55 -39.81 -71.34
N ASN A 190 53.12 -40.65 -72.29
CA ASN A 190 52.77 -40.26 -73.66
C ASN A 190 51.27 -39.87 -73.72
N PRO A 191 50.84 -38.99 -74.65
CA PRO A 191 49.69 -38.10 -74.49
C PRO A 191 48.45 -38.52 -75.31
N ASP A 192 47.26 -38.09 -74.85
CA ASP A 192 46.10 -37.73 -75.68
C ASP A 192 45.11 -36.96 -74.77
N GLN A 193 45.02 -35.64 -74.89
CA GLN A 193 44.18 -34.81 -75.78
C GLN A 193 42.74 -34.53 -75.27
N ASN A 194 42.53 -33.23 -75.00
CA ASN A 194 41.32 -32.39 -75.19
C ASN A 194 40.40 -32.08 -73.99
N ASP A 195 40.73 -30.94 -73.35
CA ASP A 195 39.84 -29.93 -72.74
C ASP A 195 38.75 -29.38 -73.72
N PRO A 196 37.78 -28.51 -73.31
CA PRO A 196 37.30 -28.18 -71.96
C PRO A 196 35.75 -28.06 -71.84
N LEU A 197 35.21 -28.04 -70.61
CA LEU A 197 34.53 -26.87 -70.00
C LEU A 197 33.56 -27.21 -68.84
N LEU A 198 33.80 -26.46 -67.76
CA LEU A 198 32.87 -25.83 -66.82
C LEU A 198 32.38 -26.56 -65.54
N ARG A 199 32.77 -25.85 -64.46
CA ARG A 199 31.99 -25.46 -63.26
C ARG A 199 32.07 -26.35 -62.02
N SER A 200 32.92 -25.86 -61.11
CA SER A 200 32.63 -25.55 -59.69
C SER A 200 31.62 -26.44 -58.97
N ASN A 201 32.11 -27.24 -58.03
CA ASN A 201 31.30 -27.97 -57.07
C ASN A 201 31.73 -27.65 -55.64
N SER A 202 30.77 -27.22 -54.82
CA SER A 202 30.39 -27.82 -53.51
C SER A 202 29.32 -26.94 -52.85
N ARG A 203 28.02 -27.29 -53.03
CA ARG A 203 27.10 -27.94 -52.05
C ARG A 203 27.04 -27.21 -50.69
N SER A 204 26.02 -26.39 -50.37
CA SER A 204 24.60 -26.68 -49.98
C SER A 204 24.48 -27.46 -48.65
N SER A 205 23.63 -27.14 -47.68
CA SER A 205 22.23 -26.72 -47.79
C SER A 205 21.66 -26.06 -46.52
N PHE A 206 20.50 -25.43 -46.74
CA PHE A 206 19.61 -24.70 -45.83
C PHE A 206 18.81 -25.59 -44.85
N ALA A 207 18.13 -24.90 -43.94
CA ALA A 207 17.33 -25.34 -42.81
C ALA A 207 16.02 -26.11 -43.14
N SER A 208 15.53 -26.79 -42.09
CA SER A 208 14.14 -27.09 -41.71
C SER A 208 13.29 -28.00 -42.60
N ASP A 209 12.79 -29.12 -42.03
CA ASP A 209 11.34 -29.29 -41.82
C ASP A 209 10.96 -30.45 -40.86
N LYS A 210 9.75 -30.31 -40.32
CA LYS A 210 9.10 -30.99 -39.17
C LYS A 210 8.64 -32.44 -39.46
N VAL A 211 8.30 -33.20 -38.41
CA VAL A 211 7.03 -33.97 -38.20
C VAL A 211 7.03 -34.75 -36.85
N THR A 212 6.17 -34.27 -35.94
CA THR A 212 5.21 -34.90 -34.97
C THR A 212 5.36 -36.25 -34.23
N CYS A 213 4.90 -36.17 -32.96
CA CYS A 213 3.98 -37.05 -32.17
C CYS A 213 4.51 -38.12 -31.19
N ARG A 214 4.30 -37.87 -29.87
CA ARG A 214 3.61 -38.68 -28.81
C ARG A 214 3.62 -37.85 -27.51
N GLY A 215 2.49 -37.42 -26.95
CA GLY A 215 1.63 -38.13 -25.97
C GLY A 215 2.20 -37.94 -24.56
N VAL A 216 1.56 -37.35 -23.54
CA VAL A 216 0.28 -37.67 -22.87
C VAL A 216 -0.08 -36.47 -21.94
N GLY A 217 -1.30 -35.93 -21.98
CA GLY A 217 -2.31 -35.97 -20.89
C GLY A 217 -2.01 -35.03 -19.70
N TRP A 218 -2.86 -34.14 -19.19
CA TRP A 218 -4.32 -34.11 -19.07
C TRP A 218 -4.84 -32.67 -18.92
N LEU A 219 -6.10 -32.48 -19.29
CA LEU A 219 -6.94 -31.32 -18.97
C LEU A 219 -7.03 -31.06 -17.46
N LEU A 220 -7.21 -29.80 -17.06
CA LEU A 220 -8.47 -29.33 -16.45
C LEU A 220 -8.49 -27.79 -16.32
N VAL A 221 -9.56 -27.23 -16.85
CA VAL A 221 -10.11 -25.91 -16.57
C VAL A 221 -10.70 -25.92 -15.15
N TRP A 222 -10.50 -24.86 -14.36
CA TRP A 222 -11.55 -24.30 -13.49
C TRP A 222 -11.16 -22.90 -12.98
N GLN A 223 -12.12 -21.98 -13.04
CA GLN A 223 -12.06 -20.61 -12.51
C GLN A 223 -12.67 -20.61 -11.08
N PRO A 224 -13.01 -19.44 -10.52
CA PRO A 224 -12.46 -18.85 -9.31
C PRO A 224 -13.11 -19.32 -8.00
N ASP A 225 -12.40 -19.29 -6.87
CA ASP A 225 -13.08 -19.22 -5.58
C ASP A 225 -12.28 -18.54 -4.46
N SER A 226 -12.89 -17.45 -3.97
CA SER A 226 -13.09 -17.12 -2.56
C SER A 226 -11.95 -17.40 -1.55
N PHE A 227 -11.18 -16.35 -1.22
CA PHE A 227 -10.40 -16.32 0.01
C PHE A 227 -11.29 -15.95 1.21
N VAL A 228 -11.51 -16.97 2.04
CA VAL A 228 -12.13 -16.95 3.37
C VAL A 228 -11.18 -16.26 4.37
N CYS A 229 -11.70 -15.31 5.15
CA CYS A 229 -11.04 -14.74 6.32
C CYS A 229 -10.91 -15.79 7.45
N PRO A 230 -9.79 -15.86 8.18
CA PRO A 230 -9.81 -16.50 9.49
C PRO A 230 -10.35 -15.51 10.54
N ALA A 231 -11.38 -15.96 11.25
CA ALA A 231 -11.87 -15.37 12.49
C ALA A 231 -10.83 -15.55 13.60
N TRP A 232 -10.65 -14.50 14.41
CA TRP A 232 -9.92 -14.57 15.68
C TRP A 232 -10.93 -14.77 16.79
N ASP A 233 -10.98 -15.99 17.34
CA ASP A 233 -11.66 -16.30 18.59
C ASP A 233 -10.82 -15.76 19.77
N TRP A 234 -11.45 -14.99 20.64
CA TRP A 234 -10.91 -14.62 21.95
C TRP A 234 -11.58 -15.48 23.02
N VAL A 235 -10.76 -16.20 23.79
CA VAL A 235 -11.06 -16.64 25.16
C VAL A 235 -10.29 -15.72 26.10
#